data_AF-A0A2P6QVC4-F1
#
_entry.id   AF-A0A2P6QVC4-F1
#
_cell.length_a   1.000
_cell.length_b   1.000
_cell.length_c   1.000
_cell.angle_alpha   90.00
_cell.angle_beta   90.00
_cell.angle_gamma   90.00
#
_symmetry.space_group_name_H-M   'P 1'
#
loop_
_entity.id
_entity.type
_entity.pdbx_description
1 polymer ?
#
loop_
_entity_poly.entity_id
_entity_poly.type
_entity_poly.pdbx_seq_one_letter_code
_entity_poly.pdbx_strand_id
1 'polypeptide(L)'
;MQSQRYIRREMEGSVEAGPHDIENPYVVLENSLIEEVGRLSPISNSRCIYRVPNRLRHVSEDVYTPRVISIGPLHHGREALKAMEEHKKRYLQYFDDGILEIPKFVAHDATEFVLKNLVAFEQCTGLGNYLSDYVILMDQLVDTSKDAELLVKYKIIVNMLGGGNNELSDMINRLSNGVSQQNEFYFGTLLVDLNKFCSSTWHKRMANLRQNYFNTPWATISFFAAVLLLILTMIQTICSIISLT
;
A
#
# COMPACT_ATOMS: atom_id res chain seq x y z
N MET A 1 9.17 28.38 15.22
CA MET A 1 9.33 29.66 15.95
C MET A 1 10.41 30.59 15.40
N GLN A 2 11.42 30.13 14.66
CA GLN A 2 12.48 31.00 14.11
C GLN A 2 12.11 31.74 12.81
N SER A 3 11.25 31.21 11.95
CA SER A 3 10.84 31.85 10.69
C SER A 3 9.98 33.10 10.86
N GLN A 4 9.11 33.11 11.88
CA GLN A 4 8.23 34.24 12.22
C GLN A 4 9.00 35.47 12.75
N ARG A 5 10.21 35.28 13.31
CA ARG A 5 11.04 36.38 13.81
C ARG A 5 11.81 37.11 12.71
N TYR A 6 11.98 36.49 11.55
CA TYR A 6 12.70 37.07 10.41
C TYR A 6 11.84 38.12 9.70
N ILE A 7 10.56 37.82 9.47
CA ILE A 7 9.60 38.71 8.77
C ILE A 7 9.28 39.96 9.61
N ARG A 8 9.16 39.83 10.93
CA ARG A 8 8.90 40.99 11.82
C ARG A 8 10.03 42.02 11.78
N ARG A 9 11.28 41.60 11.55
CA ARG A 9 12.45 42.48 11.58
C ARG A 9 12.63 43.29 10.28
N GLU A 10 12.05 42.85 9.16
CA GLU A 10 12.04 43.61 7.90
C GLU A 10 10.99 44.73 7.90
N MET A 11 9.85 44.55 8.57
CA MET A 11 8.79 45.58 8.60
C MET A 11 9.09 46.77 9.52
N GLU A 12 9.96 46.61 10.52
CA GLU A 12 10.32 47.69 11.46
C GLU A 12 11.38 48.66 10.88
N GLY A 13 11.97 48.37 9.72
CA GLY A 13 13.12 49.10 9.16
C GLY A 13 12.81 50.25 8.21
N SER A 14 11.55 50.60 7.93
CA SER A 14 11.23 51.60 6.90
C SER A 14 9.95 52.38 7.16
N VAL A 15 9.94 53.28 8.15
CA VAL A 15 8.97 54.38 8.20
C VAL A 15 9.66 55.65 8.74
N GLU A 16 10.11 56.51 7.83
CA GLU A 16 10.35 57.93 8.10
C GLU A 16 9.00 58.65 8.21
N ALA A 17 8.86 59.49 9.25
CA ALA A 17 7.62 60.19 9.58
C ALA A 17 7.40 61.46 8.74
N GLY A 18 6.22 61.60 8.14
CA GLY A 18 5.70 62.85 7.56
C GLY A 18 4.20 62.99 7.88
N PRO A 19 3.69 64.20 8.17
CA PRO A 19 2.37 64.36 8.79
C PRO A 19 1.28 64.54 7.74
N HIS A 20 0.27 63.67 7.74
CA HIS A 20 -1.16 63.96 7.63
C HIS A 20 -1.91 62.64 7.40
N ASP A 21 -2.36 62.04 8.51
CA ASP A 21 -3.08 60.76 8.53
C ASP A 21 -4.52 60.95 8.05
N ILE A 22 -4.78 60.66 6.78
CA ILE A 22 -6.11 60.18 6.37
C ILE A 22 -6.10 58.70 6.77
N GLU A 23 -6.77 58.37 7.87
CA GLU A 23 -6.90 57.01 8.37
C GLU A 23 -7.43 56.12 7.25
N ASN A 24 -6.54 55.30 6.67
CA ASN A 24 -6.87 54.47 5.53
C ASN A 24 -7.93 53.45 5.99
N PRO A 25 -9.18 53.51 5.48
CA PRO A 25 -10.26 52.65 5.97
C PRO A 25 -9.99 51.16 5.73
N TYR A 26 -9.04 50.83 4.84
CA TYR A 26 -8.57 49.47 4.63
C TYR A 26 -7.72 48.94 5.80
N VAL A 27 -6.99 49.80 6.51
CA VAL A 27 -6.18 49.41 7.68
C VAL A 27 -7.07 49.02 8.85
N VAL A 28 -8.17 49.75 9.06
CA VAL A 28 -9.17 49.40 10.10
C VAL A 28 -9.84 48.06 9.80
N LEU A 29 -10.20 47.83 8.53
CA LEU A 29 -10.79 46.56 8.10
C LEU A 29 -9.81 45.39 8.22
N GLU A 30 -8.56 45.60 7.83
CA GLU A 30 -7.48 44.61 7.91
C GLU A 30 -7.19 44.22 9.36
N ASN A 31 -7.07 45.21 10.24
CA ASN A 31 -6.88 44.97 11.68
C ASN A 31 -8.07 44.22 12.30
N SER A 32 -9.30 44.55 11.90
CA SER A 32 -10.51 43.84 12.34
C SER A 32 -10.53 42.39 11.87
N LEU A 33 -10.13 42.11 10.62
CA LEU A 33 -10.07 40.75 10.08
C LEU A 33 -8.95 39.93 10.74
N ILE A 34 -7.79 40.55 11.01
CA ILE A 34 -6.69 39.91 11.73
C ILE A 34 -7.10 39.57 13.17
N GLU A 35 -7.84 40.46 13.83
CA GLU A 35 -8.34 40.22 15.18
C GLU A 35 -9.42 39.12 15.21
N GLU A 36 -10.35 39.10 14.25
CA GLU A 36 -11.32 38.00 14.12
C GLU A 36 -10.63 36.66 13.86
N VAL A 37 -9.68 36.62 12.92
CA VAL A 37 -8.91 35.41 12.61
C VAL A 37 -8.08 34.94 13.81
N GLY A 38 -7.54 35.87 14.62
CA GLY A 38 -6.80 35.56 15.84
C GLY A 38 -7.67 35.01 16.98
N ARG A 39 -8.99 35.28 16.97
CA ARG A 39 -9.96 34.72 17.93
C ARG A 39 -10.54 33.38 17.47
N LEU A 40 -10.38 33.01 16.21
CA LEU A 40 -10.78 31.69 15.74
C LEU A 40 -9.89 30.63 16.41
N SER A 41 -10.51 29.53 16.82
CA SER A 41 -9.75 28.35 17.25
C SER A 41 -8.80 27.97 16.12
N PRO A 42 -7.52 27.65 16.39
CA PRO A 42 -6.62 27.18 15.35
C PRO A 42 -7.30 26.02 14.63
N ILE A 43 -7.34 26.08 13.29
CA ILE A 43 -7.80 24.96 12.47
C ILE A 43 -7.05 23.75 12.98
N SER A 44 -7.80 22.75 13.48
CA SER A 44 -7.21 21.58 14.10
C SER A 44 -6.08 21.04 13.23
N ASN A 45 -4.91 20.81 13.80
CA ASN A 45 -3.79 20.18 13.10
C ASN A 45 -4.10 18.72 12.69
N SER A 46 -5.26 18.17 13.09
CA SER A 46 -5.80 16.96 12.50
C SER A 46 -6.18 17.26 11.05
N ARG A 47 -5.50 16.63 10.10
CA ARG A 47 -5.83 16.79 8.69
C ARG A 47 -7.23 16.19 8.45
N CYS A 48 -8.19 16.99 7.99
CA CYS A 48 -9.60 16.60 7.86
C CYS A 48 -10.06 16.62 6.41
N ILE A 49 -10.87 15.65 6.01
CA ILE A 49 -11.74 15.77 4.83
C ILE A 49 -12.88 16.69 5.24
N TYR A 50 -12.87 17.93 4.75
CA TYR A 50 -13.98 18.84 5.01
C TYR A 50 -15.21 18.40 4.24
N ARG A 51 -16.35 18.35 4.93
CA ARG A 51 -17.64 18.15 4.27
C ARG A 51 -17.84 19.28 3.28
N VAL A 52 -18.20 18.95 2.04
CA VAL A 52 -18.57 19.95 1.03
C VAL A 52 -19.65 20.86 1.63
N PRO A 53 -19.43 22.18 1.72
CA PRO A 53 -20.41 23.11 2.26
C PRO A 53 -21.78 22.95 1.58
N ASN A 54 -22.86 23.01 2.36
CA ASN A 54 -24.23 22.75 1.87
C ASN A 54 -24.60 23.60 0.65
N ARG A 55 -24.08 24.83 0.56
CA ARG A 55 -24.30 25.71 -0.59
C ARG A 55 -23.76 25.10 -1.88
N LEU A 56 -22.53 24.58 -1.87
CA LEU A 56 -21.92 23.92 -3.04
C LEU A 56 -22.60 22.58 -3.34
N ARG A 57 -22.93 21.82 -2.29
CA ARG A 57 -23.65 20.55 -2.45
C ARG A 57 -25.04 20.72 -3.07
N HIS A 58 -25.75 21.80 -2.75
CA HIS A 58 -27.05 22.11 -3.35
C HIS A 58 -26.97 22.50 -4.82
N VAL A 59 -25.82 23.02 -5.29
CA VAL A 59 -25.64 23.35 -6.72
C VAL A 59 -25.63 22.07 -7.56
N SER A 60 -25.01 20.99 -7.05
CA SER A 60 -24.96 19.70 -7.74
C SER A 60 -24.64 18.58 -6.75
N GLU A 61 -25.68 17.96 -6.20
CA GLU A 61 -25.51 16.93 -5.17
C GLU A 61 -24.90 15.63 -5.72
N ASP A 62 -25.14 15.36 -7.01
CA ASP A 62 -24.69 14.18 -7.74
C ASP A 62 -23.17 14.15 -7.92
N VAL A 63 -22.51 15.30 -8.12
CA VAL A 63 -21.04 15.40 -8.25
C VAL A 63 -20.33 15.16 -6.93
N TYR A 64 -20.96 15.51 -5.80
CA TYR A 64 -20.36 15.36 -4.46
C TYR A 64 -20.82 14.10 -3.73
N THR A 65 -21.50 13.18 -4.42
CA THR A 65 -21.92 11.89 -3.87
C THR A 65 -21.08 10.76 -4.50
N PRO A 66 -20.26 10.05 -3.72
CA PRO A 66 -19.44 8.97 -4.27
C PRO A 66 -20.31 7.87 -4.84
N ARG A 67 -19.96 7.43 -6.06
CA ARG A 67 -20.66 6.36 -6.80
C ARG A 67 -20.00 4.99 -6.68
N VAL A 68 -18.71 4.97 -6.37
CA VAL A 68 -17.88 3.76 -6.46
C VAL A 68 -17.33 3.36 -5.09
N ILE A 69 -16.79 4.31 -4.31
CA ILE A 69 -16.11 4.03 -3.05
C ILE A 69 -16.52 5.02 -1.96
N SER A 70 -16.92 4.51 -0.79
CA SER A 70 -17.04 5.33 0.43
C SER A 70 -15.64 5.76 0.87
N ILE A 71 -15.44 7.02 1.24
CA ILE A 71 -14.13 7.49 1.69
C ILE A 71 -14.26 8.03 3.11
N GLY A 72 -13.65 7.34 4.07
CA GLY A 72 -13.85 7.57 5.51
C GLY A 72 -15.23 7.11 6.01
N PRO A 73 -15.67 7.57 7.20
CA PRO A 73 -16.98 7.21 7.77
C PRO A 73 -18.17 7.80 6.99
N LEU A 74 -17.92 8.73 6.07
CA LEU A 74 -18.92 9.32 5.19
C LEU A 74 -19.34 8.31 4.11
N HIS A 75 -20.65 8.11 3.99
CA HIS A 75 -21.28 7.13 3.09
C HIS A 75 -21.04 5.66 3.47
N HIS A 76 -20.49 5.40 4.66
CA HIS A 76 -20.35 4.05 5.19
C HIS A 76 -21.71 3.36 5.33
N GLY A 77 -21.78 2.08 4.94
CA GLY A 77 -23.00 1.27 5.06
C GLY A 77 -24.09 1.57 4.03
N ARG A 78 -23.85 2.44 3.04
CA ARG A 78 -24.77 2.62 1.91
C ARG A 78 -24.78 1.39 1.02
N GLU A 79 -25.97 0.89 0.71
CA GLU A 79 -26.15 -0.33 -0.07
C GLU A 79 -25.46 -0.28 -1.45
N ALA A 80 -25.59 0.84 -2.16
CA ALA A 80 -24.94 1.06 -3.45
C ALA A 80 -23.39 1.03 -3.41
N LEU A 81 -22.79 1.22 -2.23
CA LEU A 81 -21.33 1.22 -2.03
C LEU A 81 -20.83 -0.05 -1.33
N LYS A 82 -21.74 -0.91 -0.86
CA LYS A 82 -21.43 -2.11 -0.07
C LYS A 82 -20.56 -3.10 -0.83
N ALA A 83 -20.76 -3.23 -2.15
CA ALA A 83 -19.92 -4.08 -2.99
C ALA A 83 -18.43 -3.68 -2.95
N MET A 84 -18.17 -2.36 -2.91
CA MET A 84 -16.81 -1.84 -2.77
C MET A 84 -16.29 -1.96 -1.33
N GLU A 85 -17.15 -1.85 -0.32
CA GLU A 85 -16.78 -2.14 1.07
C GLU A 85 -16.40 -3.61 1.29
N GLU A 86 -17.07 -4.54 0.62
CA GLU A 86 -16.63 -5.94 0.58
C GLU A 86 -15.35 -6.12 -0.20
N HIS A 87 -15.16 -5.41 -1.32
CA HIS A 87 -13.87 -5.45 -2.02
C HIS A 87 -12.74 -4.92 -1.14
N LYS A 88 -12.94 -3.83 -0.37
CA LYS A 88 -11.99 -3.37 0.66
C LYS A 88 -11.63 -4.46 1.65
N LYS A 89 -12.61 -5.26 2.09
CA LYS A 89 -12.36 -6.42 2.97
C LYS A 89 -11.66 -7.56 2.24
N ARG A 90 -11.98 -7.83 0.97
CA ARG A 90 -11.27 -8.81 0.12
C ARG A 90 -9.84 -8.37 -0.22
N TYR A 91 -9.53 -7.08 -0.11
CA TYR A 91 -8.17 -6.59 -0.22
C TYR A 91 -7.30 -6.96 0.99
N LEU A 92 -7.89 -7.46 2.09
CA LEU A 92 -7.15 -7.96 3.25
C LEU A 92 -6.34 -9.19 2.85
N GLN A 93 -5.02 -9.07 2.99
CA GLN A 93 -4.08 -10.16 2.77
C GLN A 93 -3.95 -10.99 4.04
N TYR A 94 -3.89 -12.31 3.90
CA TYR A 94 -3.52 -13.20 4.99
C TYR A 94 -2.55 -14.28 4.49
N PHE A 95 -1.73 -14.78 5.41
CA PHE A 95 -0.73 -15.81 5.17
C PHE A 95 -1.09 -17.02 6.01
N ASP A 96 -1.36 -18.15 5.36
CA ASP A 96 -1.71 -19.41 6.02
C ASP A 96 -0.97 -20.57 5.36
N ASP A 97 -0.38 -21.45 6.18
CA ASP A 97 0.38 -22.63 5.78
C ASP A 97 1.35 -22.45 4.59
N GLY A 98 2.05 -21.31 4.53
CA GLY A 98 3.00 -21.01 3.44
C GLY A 98 2.39 -20.42 2.18
N ILE A 99 1.08 -20.16 2.17
CA ILE A 99 0.35 -19.53 1.07
C ILE A 99 0.06 -18.08 1.46
N LEU A 100 0.57 -17.14 0.65
CA LEU A 100 0.23 -15.74 0.75
C LEU A 100 -0.91 -15.43 -0.21
N GLU A 101 -2.07 -15.04 0.33
CA GLU A 101 -3.21 -14.61 -0.48
C GLU A 101 -3.14 -13.11 -0.77
N ILE A 102 -2.88 -12.78 -2.04
CA ILE A 102 -2.80 -11.40 -2.53
C ILE A 102 -3.98 -11.14 -3.46
N PRO A 103 -4.71 -10.03 -3.24
CA PRO A 103 -5.73 -9.56 -4.17
C PRO A 103 -5.15 -9.37 -5.57
N LYS A 104 -5.91 -9.81 -6.57
CA LYS A 104 -5.51 -9.63 -7.96
C LYS A 104 -5.28 -8.15 -8.26
N PHE A 105 -4.06 -7.82 -8.70
CA PHE A 105 -3.66 -6.46 -9.03
C PHE A 105 -3.68 -6.26 -10.55
N VAL A 106 -4.32 -5.20 -11.02
CA VAL A 106 -4.35 -4.86 -12.45
C VAL A 106 -3.57 -3.58 -12.63
N ALA A 107 -2.46 -3.65 -13.36
CA ALA A 107 -1.62 -2.50 -13.67
C ALA A 107 -1.97 -1.98 -15.05
N HIS A 108 -2.38 -0.73 -15.12
CA HIS A 108 -2.63 0.04 -16.33
C HIS A 108 -2.07 1.45 -16.16
N ASP A 109 -1.95 2.25 -17.22
CA ASP A 109 -1.30 3.57 -17.20
C ASP A 109 -1.84 4.50 -16.10
N ALA A 110 -3.14 4.39 -15.80
CA ALA A 110 -3.77 5.18 -14.76
C ALA A 110 -3.50 4.74 -13.30
N THR A 111 -2.94 3.55 -13.09
CA THR A 111 -2.83 2.93 -11.75
C THR A 111 -1.93 3.75 -10.83
N GLU A 112 -0.81 4.25 -11.36
CA GLU A 112 0.15 5.03 -10.58
C GLU A 112 -0.48 6.29 -9.99
N PHE A 113 -1.17 7.08 -10.82
CA PHE A 113 -1.76 8.34 -10.36
C PHE A 113 -2.91 8.10 -9.39
N VAL A 114 -3.74 7.07 -9.63
CA VAL A 114 -4.88 6.76 -8.75
C VAL A 114 -4.39 6.38 -7.37
N LEU A 115 -3.43 5.45 -7.29
CA LEU A 115 -2.90 4.99 -6.01
C LEU A 115 -2.15 6.10 -5.27
N LYS A 116 -1.34 6.91 -5.96
CA LYS A 116 -0.69 8.08 -5.34
C LYS A 116 -1.69 9.07 -4.76
N ASN A 117 -2.76 9.37 -5.48
CA ASN A 117 -3.81 10.26 -4.98
C ASN A 117 -4.54 9.66 -3.76
N LEU A 118 -4.79 8.35 -3.77
CA LEU A 118 -5.42 7.66 -2.65
C LEU A 118 -4.51 7.62 -1.41
N VAL A 119 -3.21 7.39 -1.58
CA VAL A 119 -2.23 7.41 -0.49
C VAL A 119 -2.05 8.82 0.06
N ALA A 120 -1.91 9.83 -0.82
CA ALA A 120 -1.85 11.23 -0.40
C ALA A 120 -3.12 11.63 0.38
N PHE A 121 -4.29 11.16 -0.07
CA PHE A 121 -5.53 11.35 0.63
C PHE A 121 -5.54 10.66 2.01
N GLU A 122 -5.12 9.39 2.10
CA GLU A 122 -5.03 8.68 3.39
C GLU A 122 -4.14 9.44 4.39
N GLN A 123 -2.96 9.87 3.95
CA GLN A 123 -2.01 10.62 4.78
C GLN A 123 -2.52 12.01 5.17
N CYS A 124 -3.25 12.66 4.27
CA CYS A 124 -3.91 13.94 4.49
C CYS A 124 -5.17 13.86 5.33
N THR A 125 -5.60 12.68 5.77
CA THR A 125 -6.85 12.52 6.51
C THR A 125 -6.67 11.77 7.82
N GLY A 126 -5.52 11.10 7.99
CA GLY A 126 -5.22 10.35 9.20
C GLY A 126 -6.17 9.17 9.43
N LEU A 127 -6.84 8.70 8.37
CA LEU A 127 -7.82 7.61 8.41
C LEU A 127 -7.20 6.23 8.65
N GLY A 128 -5.89 6.15 8.86
CA GLY A 128 -5.10 4.95 8.98
C GLY A 128 -3.91 4.99 8.03
N ASN A 129 -3.32 3.82 7.82
CA ASN A 129 -2.12 3.61 7.02
C ASN A 129 -2.26 2.38 6.11
N TYR A 130 -3.49 1.92 5.88
CA TYR A 130 -3.76 0.69 5.11
C TYR A 130 -3.25 0.77 3.67
N LEU A 131 -3.57 1.86 2.94
CA LEU A 131 -3.15 2.05 1.56
C LEU A 131 -1.65 2.32 1.46
N SER A 132 -1.13 3.12 2.39
CA SER A 132 0.31 3.38 2.54
C SER A 132 1.07 2.07 2.75
N ASP A 133 0.59 1.24 3.68
CA ASP A 133 1.22 -0.03 4.03
C ASP A 133 1.03 -1.08 2.93
N TYR A 134 -0.08 -1.04 2.21
CA TYR A 134 -0.31 -1.89 1.03
C TYR A 134 0.68 -1.56 -0.08
N VAL A 135 0.88 -0.28 -0.37
CA VAL A 135 1.85 0.15 -1.38
C VAL A 135 3.28 -0.24 -0.99
N ILE A 136 3.64 -0.09 0.29
CA ILE A 136 4.92 -0.57 0.82
C ILE A 136 5.04 -2.09 0.66
N LEU A 137 4.00 -2.85 0.99
CA LEU A 137 4.01 -4.30 0.84
C LEU A 137 4.17 -4.73 -0.63
N MET A 138 3.50 -4.04 -1.55
CA MET A 138 3.64 -4.31 -2.99
C MET A 138 5.04 -3.97 -3.50
N ASP A 139 5.65 -2.89 -3.04
CA ASP A 139 7.05 -2.52 -3.31
C ASP A 139 8.03 -3.60 -2.83
N GLN A 140 7.83 -4.14 -1.62
CA GLN A 140 8.64 -5.25 -1.11
C GLN A 140 8.42 -6.58 -1.87
N LEU A 141 7.25 -6.77 -2.48
CA LEU A 141 6.93 -7.96 -3.25
C LEU A 141 7.42 -7.87 -4.71
N VAL A 142 7.46 -6.67 -5.29
CA VAL A 142 7.76 -6.42 -6.71
C VAL A 142 8.94 -5.47 -6.87
N ASP A 143 10.05 -5.79 -6.21
CA ASP A 143 11.26 -4.97 -6.21
C ASP A 143 11.96 -4.98 -7.58
N THR A 144 12.02 -6.16 -8.23
CA THR A 144 12.69 -6.33 -9.53
C THR A 144 11.73 -6.78 -10.64
N SER A 145 12.16 -6.61 -11.88
CA SER A 145 11.37 -7.07 -13.03
C SER A 145 11.19 -8.60 -13.10
N LYS A 146 12.06 -9.37 -12.43
CA LYS A 146 11.90 -10.82 -12.28
C LYS A 146 10.78 -11.15 -11.30
N ASP A 147 10.63 -10.36 -10.24
CA ASP A 147 9.53 -10.51 -9.29
C ASP A 147 8.20 -10.20 -9.98
N ALA A 148 8.18 -9.11 -10.76
CA ALA A 148 7.05 -8.77 -11.63
C ALA A 148 6.73 -9.89 -12.64
N GLU A 149 7.74 -10.46 -13.30
CA GLU A 149 7.57 -11.58 -14.24
C GLU A 149 6.91 -12.79 -13.59
N LEU A 150 7.36 -13.18 -12.39
CA LEU A 150 6.78 -14.32 -11.67
C LEU A 150 5.31 -14.07 -11.33
N LEU A 151 4.97 -12.90 -10.79
CA LEU A 151 3.60 -12.59 -10.39
C LEU A 151 2.65 -12.46 -11.58
N VAL A 152 3.14 -11.95 -12.72
CA VAL A 152 2.39 -11.93 -13.98
C VAL A 152 2.20 -13.34 -14.53
N LYS A 153 3.24 -14.17 -14.51
CA LYS A 153 3.18 -15.58 -14.95
C LYS A 153 2.14 -16.39 -14.17
N TYR A 154 2.06 -16.17 -12.85
CA TYR A 154 1.06 -16.79 -11.98
C TYR A 154 -0.29 -16.06 -11.96
N LYS A 155 -0.48 -15.03 -12.80
CA LYS A 155 -1.73 -14.26 -12.96
C LYS A 155 -2.21 -13.58 -11.67
N ILE A 156 -1.31 -13.36 -10.71
CA ILE A 156 -1.54 -12.55 -9.51
C ILE A 156 -1.62 -11.08 -9.93
N ILE A 157 -0.72 -10.67 -10.84
CA ILE A 157 -0.74 -9.35 -11.47
C ILE A 157 -1.16 -9.49 -12.94
N VAL A 158 -2.11 -8.66 -13.37
CA VAL A 158 -2.42 -8.46 -14.79
C VAL A 158 -1.73 -7.18 -15.24
N ASN A 159 -0.67 -7.33 -16.01
CA ASN A 159 0.07 -6.21 -16.56
C ASN A 159 -0.53 -5.78 -17.91
N MET A 160 -1.08 -4.58 -17.97
CA MET A 160 -1.59 -3.93 -19.19
C MET A 160 -0.69 -2.76 -19.65
N LEU A 161 0.49 -2.60 -19.04
CA LEU A 161 1.46 -1.57 -19.40
C LEU A 161 2.21 -1.94 -20.69
N GLY A 162 2.58 -0.93 -21.47
CA GLY A 162 3.26 -1.13 -22.75
C GLY A 162 4.71 -1.60 -22.63
N GLY A 163 5.42 -1.19 -21.58
CA GLY A 163 6.83 -1.48 -21.31
C GLY A 163 7.10 -2.80 -20.59
N GLY A 164 6.09 -3.65 -20.42
CA GLY A 164 6.23 -4.98 -19.85
C GLY A 164 6.59 -4.98 -18.36
N ASN A 165 7.39 -5.96 -17.93
CA ASN A 165 7.62 -6.21 -16.49
C ASN A 165 8.56 -5.21 -15.84
N ASN A 166 9.48 -4.58 -16.60
CA ASN A 166 10.36 -3.53 -16.09
C ASN A 166 9.54 -2.29 -15.71
N GLU A 167 8.64 -1.85 -16.60
CA GLU A 167 7.78 -0.70 -16.32
C GLU A 167 6.85 -0.98 -15.13
N LEU A 168 6.38 -2.21 -14.98
CA LEU A 168 5.56 -2.63 -13.84
C LEU A 168 6.32 -2.54 -12.51
N SER A 169 7.54 -3.10 -12.41
CA SER A 169 8.34 -3.00 -11.19
C SER A 169 8.69 -1.55 -10.87
N ASP A 170 9.09 -0.77 -11.89
CA ASP A 170 9.40 0.64 -11.70
C ASP A 170 8.19 1.45 -11.24
N MET A 171 7.00 1.17 -11.79
CA MET A 171 5.75 1.82 -11.36
C MET A 171 5.46 1.51 -9.89
N ILE A 172 5.56 0.24 -9.49
CA ILE A 172 5.28 -0.18 -8.10
C ILE A 172 6.28 0.45 -7.15
N ASN A 173 7.57 0.44 -7.47
CA ASN A 173 8.60 1.08 -6.65
C ASN A 173 8.41 2.60 -6.56
N ARG A 174 7.89 3.23 -7.62
CA ARG A 174 7.54 4.66 -7.57
C ARG A 174 6.31 4.97 -6.72
N LEU A 175 5.46 3.99 -6.42
CA LEU A 175 4.29 4.20 -5.56
C LEU A 175 4.70 4.41 -4.10
N SER A 176 5.76 3.73 -3.64
CA SER A 176 6.27 3.84 -2.27
C SER A 176 6.98 5.19 -2.01
N ASN A 177 7.33 5.92 -3.07
CA ASN A 177 7.93 7.26 -2.96
C ASN A 177 6.97 8.26 -2.29
N GLY A 178 7.46 8.90 -1.23
CA GLY A 178 6.69 9.90 -0.48
C GLY A 178 5.72 9.29 0.54
N VAL A 179 5.73 7.97 0.73
CA VAL A 179 4.93 7.32 1.76
C VAL A 179 5.57 7.51 3.13
N SER A 180 4.84 8.14 4.06
CA SER A 180 5.30 8.36 5.44
C SER A 180 4.65 7.34 6.38
N GLN A 181 5.45 6.45 6.98
CA GLN A 181 4.98 5.57 8.07
C GLN A 181 4.85 6.39 9.36
N GLN A 182 3.62 6.72 9.74
CA GLN A 182 3.32 7.48 10.96
C GLN A 182 2.84 6.59 12.12
N ASN A 183 2.38 5.36 11.83
CA ASN A 183 1.75 4.43 12.78
C ASN A 183 2.33 3.01 12.63
N GLU A 184 1.89 2.09 13.50
CA GLU A 184 2.22 0.66 13.43
C GLU A 184 1.78 0.05 12.09
N PHE A 185 2.70 -0.66 11.43
CA PHE A 185 2.52 -1.21 10.10
C PHE A 185 1.41 -2.28 10.07
N TYR A 186 0.37 -2.04 9.27
CA TYR A 186 -0.84 -2.86 9.20
C TYR A 186 -0.54 -4.34 8.89
N PHE A 187 0.44 -4.59 8.01
CA PHE A 187 0.85 -5.93 7.61
C PHE A 187 2.09 -6.44 8.39
N GLY A 188 2.34 -5.90 9.59
CA GLY A 188 3.54 -6.23 10.39
C GLY A 188 3.63 -7.71 10.74
N THR A 189 2.53 -8.27 11.26
CA THR A 189 2.44 -9.69 11.59
C THR A 189 2.61 -10.56 10.36
N LEU A 190 1.96 -10.20 9.25
CA LEU A 190 2.07 -10.88 7.96
C LEU A 190 3.52 -10.96 7.47
N LEU A 191 4.26 -9.85 7.49
CA LEU A 191 5.67 -9.82 7.08
C LEU A 191 6.56 -10.64 8.01
N VAL A 192 6.30 -10.61 9.32
CA VAL A 192 7.03 -11.42 10.30
C VAL A 192 6.82 -12.91 10.03
N ASP A 193 5.59 -13.34 9.81
CA ASP A 193 5.26 -14.74 9.55
C ASP A 193 5.82 -15.22 8.21
N LEU A 194 5.71 -14.39 7.16
CA LEU A 194 6.28 -14.67 5.86
C LEU A 194 7.81 -14.78 5.93
N ASN A 195 8.48 -13.83 6.59
CA ASN A 195 9.92 -13.87 6.74
C ASN A 195 10.38 -15.07 7.59
N LYS A 196 9.64 -15.43 8.64
CA LYS A 196 9.91 -16.63 9.44
C LYS A 196 9.78 -17.91 8.61
N PHE A 197 8.75 -18.01 7.78
CA PHE A 197 8.56 -19.13 6.87
C PHE A 197 9.69 -19.21 5.83
N CYS A 198 9.97 -18.09 5.15
CA CYS A 198 11.01 -18.00 4.13
C CYS A 198 12.43 -18.21 4.69
N SER A 199 12.68 -17.82 5.94
CA SER A 199 13.99 -18.00 6.60
C SER A 199 14.24 -19.44 7.05
N SER A 200 13.19 -20.23 7.25
CA SER A 200 13.27 -21.65 7.65
C SER A 200 14.15 -22.46 6.71
N THR A 201 15.14 -23.13 7.28
CA THR A 201 16.07 -23.99 6.54
C THR A 201 15.37 -25.17 5.88
N TRP A 202 14.30 -25.69 6.48
CA TRP A 202 13.47 -26.74 5.90
C TRP A 202 12.76 -26.25 4.64
N HIS A 203 12.07 -25.10 4.69
CA HIS A 203 11.36 -24.56 3.52
C HIS A 203 12.31 -24.14 2.40
N LYS A 204 13.46 -23.54 2.72
CA LYS A 204 14.52 -23.25 1.73
C LYS A 204 15.02 -24.53 1.04
N ARG A 205 15.33 -25.58 1.81
CA ARG A 205 15.79 -26.86 1.27
C ARG A 205 14.71 -27.53 0.43
N MET A 206 13.47 -27.54 0.90
CA MET A 206 12.33 -28.12 0.17
C MET A 206 12.03 -27.36 -1.13
N ALA A 207 12.08 -26.02 -1.12
CA ALA A 207 11.91 -25.20 -2.31
C ALA A 207 13.02 -25.47 -3.34
N ASN A 208 14.27 -25.57 -2.90
CA ASN A 208 15.40 -25.90 -3.76
C ASN A 208 15.27 -27.31 -4.36
N LEU A 209 14.91 -28.32 -3.55
CA LEU A 209 14.59 -29.67 -4.02
C LEU A 209 13.47 -29.67 -5.07
N ARG A 210 12.38 -28.95 -4.80
CA ARG A 210 11.26 -28.85 -5.74
C ARG A 210 11.67 -28.17 -7.05
N GLN A 211 12.40 -27.07 -6.96
CA GLN A 211 12.78 -26.26 -8.11
C GLN A 211 13.82 -26.94 -9.01
N ASN A 212 14.83 -27.59 -8.42
CA ASN A 212 15.95 -28.15 -9.18
C ASN A 212 15.75 -29.62 -9.53
N TYR A 213 15.06 -30.38 -8.68
CA TYR A 213 14.90 -31.81 -8.85
C TYR A 213 13.53 -32.13 -9.46
N PHE A 214 12.43 -31.68 -8.85
CA PHE A 214 11.08 -32.07 -9.30
C PHE A 214 10.55 -31.32 -10.54
N ASN A 215 11.23 -30.28 -11.03
CA ASN A 215 10.87 -29.60 -12.29
C ASN A 215 11.33 -30.34 -13.56
N THR A 216 12.14 -31.41 -13.44
CA THR A 216 12.58 -32.19 -14.61
C THR A 216 11.90 -33.55 -14.65
N PRO A 217 11.27 -33.95 -15.78
CA PRO A 217 10.59 -35.24 -15.90
C PRO A 217 11.52 -36.45 -15.65
N TRP A 218 12.81 -36.31 -15.94
CA TRP A 218 13.78 -37.38 -15.77
C TRP A 218 14.18 -37.59 -14.30
N ALA A 219 14.31 -36.51 -13.52
CA ALA A 219 14.63 -36.63 -12.10
C ALA A 219 13.44 -37.20 -11.30
N THR A 220 12.20 -36.87 -11.69
CA THR A 220 11.01 -37.48 -11.06
C THR A 220 10.96 -38.98 -11.30
N ILE A 221 11.14 -39.43 -12.56
CA ILE A 221 11.20 -40.86 -12.90
C ILE A 221 12.34 -41.55 -12.15
N SER A 222 13.53 -40.94 -12.13
CA SER A 222 14.70 -41.50 -11.45
C SER A 222 14.47 -41.67 -9.94
N PHE A 223 13.78 -40.72 -9.31
CA PHE A 223 13.40 -40.82 -7.90
C PHE A 223 12.50 -42.03 -7.64
N PHE A 224 11.41 -42.17 -8.40
CA PHE A 224 10.49 -43.29 -8.23
C PHE A 224 11.15 -44.64 -8.54
N ALA A 225 12.01 -44.69 -9.55
CA ALA A 225 12.79 -45.88 -9.85
C ALA A 225 13.74 -46.25 -8.69
N ALA A 226 14.45 -45.28 -8.12
CA ALA A 226 15.34 -45.51 -6.97
C ALA A 226 14.57 -45.99 -5.73
N VAL A 227 13.41 -45.39 -5.44
CA VAL A 227 12.53 -45.82 -4.33
C VAL A 227 12.04 -47.25 -4.55
N LEU A 228 11.59 -47.58 -5.77
CA LEU A 228 11.16 -48.93 -6.12
C LEU A 228 12.30 -49.94 -5.96
N LEU A 229 13.49 -49.62 -6.44
CA LEU A 229 14.67 -50.48 -6.29
C LEU A 229 15.03 -50.68 -4.81
N LEU A 230 14.96 -49.64 -3.97
CA LEU A 230 15.18 -49.75 -2.53
C LEU A 230 14.16 -50.67 -1.84
N ILE A 231 12.89 -50.59 -2.24
CA ILE A 231 11.85 -51.48 -1.72
C ILE A 231 12.14 -52.92 -2.14
N LEU A 232 12.50 -53.14 -3.41
CA LEU A 232 12.85 -54.47 -3.91
C LEU A 232 14.08 -55.04 -3.20
N THR A 233 15.12 -54.24 -2.94
CA THR A 233 16.31 -54.72 -2.21
C THR A 233 15.99 -55.03 -0.75
N MET A 234 15.12 -54.25 -0.10
CA MET A 234 14.65 -54.58 1.25
C MET A 234 13.88 -55.91 1.29
N ILE A 235 12.95 -56.12 0.36
CA ILE A 235 12.22 -57.39 0.23
C ILE A 235 13.21 -58.54 -0.01
N GLN A 236 14.14 -58.40 -0.96
CA GLN A 236 15.14 -59.41 -1.28
C GLN A 236 16.04 -59.75 -0.07
N THR A 237 16.41 -58.75 0.72
CA THR A 237 17.23 -58.93 1.93
C THR A 237 16.47 -59.73 2.98
N ILE A 238 15.19 -59.40 3.22
CA ILE A 238 14.33 -60.12 4.16
C ILE A 238 14.11 -61.57 3.72
N CYS A 239 13.79 -61.81 2.44
CA CYS A 239 13.62 -63.16 1.91
C CYS A 239 14.91 -64.00 2.03
N SER A 240 16.07 -63.40 1.77
CA SER A 240 17.37 -64.06 1.93
C SER A 240 17.63 -64.51 3.37
N ILE A 241 17.34 -63.65 4.36
CA ILE A 241 17.52 -63.97 5.78
C ILE A 241 16.60 -65.13 6.20
N ILE A 242 15.31 -65.09 5.80
CA ILE A 242 14.35 -66.14 6.14
C ILE A 242 14.75 -67.48 5.51
N SER A 243 15.31 -67.48 4.29
CA SER A 243 15.77 -68.72 3.65
C SER A 243 17.03 -69.33 4.27
N LEU A 244 17.75 -68.55 5.09
CA LEU A 244 18.99 -68.96 5.74
C LEU A 244 18.75 -69.50 7.18
N THR A 245 17.61 -69.16 7.77
CA THR A 245 17.11 -69.67 9.06
C THR A 245 16.20 -70.87 8.88
#